data_AF-A0A1H6XW01-F1
#
_entry.id   AF-A0A1H6XW01-F1
#
_cell.length_a   1.000
_cell.length_b   1.000
_cell.length_c   1.000
_cell.angle_alpha   90.00
_cell.angle_beta   90.00
_cell.angle_gamma   90.00
#
_symmetry.space_group_name_H-M   'P 1'
#
loop_
_entity.id
_entity.type
_entity.pdbx_description
1 polymer ?
#
loop_
_entity_poly.entity_id
_entity_poly.type
_entity_poly.pdbx_seq_one_letter_code
_entity_poly.pdbx_strand_id
1 'polypeptide(L)'
;MPGAAIAPDVQAQVVALREAGYSLASIATRLDIGISSVQRIIKKRGAVAGAATDEMIARARDEMIAAAYGLESVQKIAASLVHDDLDLAQRTRQKAAAVLDAIEVTADNAMQSARALAAVATALKVTQDVQRRALPLDKLERAASVEELPELTIHIMGPDDVRELREQQRQEAAERINGGRCGLLAMPGENDQEEQHCNDDDVIELTDD
;
A
#
# COMPACT_ATOMS: atom_id res chain seq x y z
N MET A 1 11.74 -16.58 -42.36
CA MET A 1 10.34 -16.43 -41.93
C MET A 1 9.82 -15.08 -42.44
N PRO A 2 8.90 -15.04 -43.43
CA PRO A 2 8.33 -13.77 -43.88
C PRO A 2 7.41 -13.25 -42.77
N GLY A 3 7.77 -12.10 -42.18
CA GLY A 3 7.06 -11.51 -41.05
C GLY A 3 5.63 -11.12 -41.45
N ALA A 4 4.65 -11.62 -40.70
CA ALA A 4 3.24 -11.29 -40.88
C ALA A 4 3.06 -9.76 -40.97
N ALA A 5 2.40 -9.30 -42.03
CA ALA A 5 2.11 -7.89 -42.21
C ALA A 5 1.14 -7.44 -41.11
N ILE A 6 1.58 -6.48 -40.30
CA ILE A 6 0.74 -5.85 -39.27
C ILE A 6 -0.47 -5.22 -39.95
N ALA A 7 -1.67 -5.50 -39.44
CA ALA A 7 -2.92 -5.03 -40.01
C ALA A 7 -2.91 -3.50 -40.23
N PRO A 8 -3.49 -3.00 -41.33
CA PRO A 8 -3.47 -1.57 -41.68
C PRO A 8 -4.11 -0.67 -40.62
N ASP A 9 -5.07 -1.20 -39.85
CA ASP A 9 -5.71 -0.54 -38.71
C ASP A 9 -4.72 -0.30 -37.56
N VAL A 10 -3.96 -1.32 -37.15
CA VAL A 10 -2.91 -1.21 -36.13
C VAL A 10 -1.82 -0.21 -36.55
N GLN A 11 -1.50 -0.14 -37.85
CA GLN A 11 -0.55 0.86 -38.35
C GLN A 11 -1.08 2.30 -38.24
N ALA A 12 -2.39 2.52 -38.43
CA ALA A 12 -3.02 3.83 -38.25
C ALA A 12 -3.04 4.24 -36.78
N GLN A 13 -3.33 3.29 -35.88
CA GLN A 13 -3.31 3.50 -34.43
C GLN A 13 -1.91 3.86 -33.93
N VAL A 14 -0.85 3.21 -34.45
CA VAL A 14 0.55 3.58 -34.12
C VAL A 14 0.87 5.03 -34.52
N VAL A 15 0.42 5.49 -35.69
CA VAL A 15 0.63 6.87 -36.15
C VAL A 15 -0.13 7.85 -35.26
N ALA A 16 -1.42 7.60 -35.02
CA ALA A 16 -2.25 8.46 -34.18
C ALA A 16 -1.71 8.58 -32.74
N LEU A 17 -1.29 7.47 -32.13
CA LEU A 17 -0.69 7.47 -30.80
C LEU A 17 0.68 8.17 -30.79
N ARG A 18 1.46 8.04 -31.86
CA ARG A 18 2.75 8.73 -31.98
C ARG A 18 2.54 10.25 -32.07
N GLU A 19 1.60 10.69 -32.89
CA GLU A 19 1.24 12.10 -33.06
C GLU A 19 0.67 12.68 -31.76
N ALA A 20 -0.10 11.89 -31.00
CA ALA A 20 -0.60 12.23 -29.66
C ALA A 20 0.49 12.30 -28.57
N GLY A 21 1.76 12.05 -28.91
CA GLY A 21 2.90 12.24 -28.01
C GLY A 21 3.28 11.02 -27.17
N TYR A 22 2.68 9.85 -27.41
CA TYR A 22 3.06 8.63 -26.69
C TYR A 22 4.49 8.17 -27.05
N SER A 23 5.17 7.61 -26.05
CA SER A 23 6.51 7.03 -26.21
C SER A 23 6.43 5.71 -26.98
N LEU A 24 7.51 5.34 -27.67
CA LEU A 24 7.58 4.10 -28.45
C LEU A 24 7.29 2.85 -27.59
N ALA A 25 7.75 2.86 -26.34
CA ALA A 25 7.51 1.79 -25.39
C ALA A 25 6.04 1.71 -24.99
N SER A 26 5.39 2.85 -24.72
CA SER A 26 3.97 2.89 -24.37
C SER A 26 3.07 2.39 -25.50
N ILE A 27 3.39 2.77 -26.75
CA ILE A 27 2.68 2.30 -27.95
C ILE A 27 2.84 0.79 -28.13
N ALA A 28 4.08 0.29 -27.95
CA ALA A 28 4.37 -1.14 -28.02
C ALA A 28 3.57 -1.96 -27.00
N THR A 29 3.51 -1.50 -25.75
CA THR A 29 2.72 -2.14 -24.68
C THR A 29 1.22 -2.07 -24.94
N ARG A 30 0.69 -0.92 -25.40
CA ARG A 30 -0.77 -0.74 -25.61
C ARG A 30 -1.32 -1.54 -26.78
N LEU A 31 -0.53 -1.73 -27.83
CA LEU A 31 -0.95 -2.44 -29.04
C LEU A 31 -0.43 -3.88 -29.11
N ASP A 32 0.24 -4.35 -28.05
CA ASP A 32 0.89 -5.67 -27.95
C ASP A 32 1.78 -6.01 -29.17
N ILE A 33 2.60 -5.04 -29.58
CA ILE A 33 3.55 -5.19 -30.70
C ILE A 33 4.97 -4.85 -30.28
N GLY A 34 5.94 -5.53 -30.87
CA GLY A 34 7.36 -5.27 -30.60
C GLY A 34 7.78 -3.82 -30.93
N ILE A 35 8.66 -3.25 -30.10
CA ILE A 35 9.19 -1.88 -30.28
C ILE A 35 9.80 -1.65 -31.67
N SER A 36 10.47 -2.67 -32.21
CA SER A 36 11.05 -2.63 -33.57
C SER A 36 9.98 -2.49 -34.67
N SER A 37 8.80 -3.08 -34.47
CA SER A 37 7.65 -2.94 -35.36
C SER A 37 7.08 -1.52 -35.31
N VAL A 38 6.96 -0.95 -34.12
CA VAL A 38 6.53 0.45 -33.93
C VAL A 38 7.48 1.42 -34.63
N GLN A 39 8.79 1.26 -34.42
CA GLN A 39 9.82 2.07 -35.09
C GLN A 39 9.74 1.96 -36.62
N ARG A 40 9.53 0.74 -37.15
CA ARG A 40 9.42 0.52 -38.60
C ARG A 40 8.17 1.18 -39.19
N ILE A 41 7.04 1.13 -38.50
CA ILE A 41 5.78 1.75 -38.94
C ILE A 41 5.91 3.28 -38.95
N ILE A 42 6.46 3.86 -37.87
CA ILE A 42 6.68 5.31 -37.76
C ILE A 42 7.63 5.80 -38.86
N LYS A 43 8.76 5.11 -39.07
CA LYS A 43 9.72 5.47 -40.13
C LYS A 43 9.11 5.39 -41.52
N LYS A 44 8.23 4.41 -41.78
CA LYS A 44 7.55 4.24 -43.07
C LYS A 44 6.50 5.32 -43.34
N ARG A 45 5.84 5.83 -42.30
CA ARG A 45 4.72 6.78 -42.41
C ARG A 45 5.05 8.22 -42.03
N GLY A 46 6.24 8.49 -41.49
CA GLY A 46 6.72 9.84 -41.19
C GLY A 46 6.10 10.49 -39.95
N ALA A 47 5.58 9.72 -39.00
CA ALA A 47 4.90 10.25 -37.81
C ALA A 47 5.89 10.88 -36.81
N VAL A 48 5.62 12.10 -36.36
CA VAL A 48 6.45 12.85 -35.40
C VAL A 48 5.73 12.94 -34.06
N ALA A 49 6.49 12.89 -32.95
CA ALA A 49 5.90 13.06 -31.62
C ALA A 49 5.31 14.46 -31.45
N GLY A 50 4.06 14.56 -30.98
CA GLY A 50 3.43 15.83 -30.64
C GLY A 50 2.93 16.64 -31.84
N ALA A 51 2.71 15.99 -32.98
CA ALA A 51 2.07 16.62 -34.14
C ALA A 51 0.52 16.68 -34.03
N ALA A 52 -0.06 16.10 -32.98
CA ALA A 52 -1.50 16.09 -32.76
C ALA A 52 -2.03 17.42 -32.19
N THR A 53 -3.32 17.67 -32.42
CA THR A 53 -4.08 18.82 -31.89
C THR A 53 -4.18 18.78 -30.37
N ASP A 54 -4.18 19.95 -29.70
CA ASP A 54 -4.22 20.09 -28.24
C ASP A 54 -5.36 19.31 -27.57
N GLU A 55 -6.50 19.14 -28.24
CA GLU A 55 -7.64 18.35 -27.77
C GLU A 55 -7.33 16.85 -27.63
N MET A 56 -6.52 16.29 -28.53
CA MET A 56 -6.07 14.90 -28.46
C MET A 56 -5.04 14.71 -27.34
N ILE A 57 -4.19 15.71 -27.10
CA ILE A 57 -3.21 15.69 -26.01
C ILE A 57 -3.91 15.76 -24.65
N ALA A 58 -4.93 16.62 -24.53
CA ALA A 58 -5.76 16.71 -23.33
C ALA A 58 -6.49 15.38 -23.07
N ARG A 59 -7.15 14.80 -24.09
CA ARG A 59 -7.83 13.50 -23.96
C ARG A 59 -6.88 12.36 -23.61
N ALA A 60 -5.70 12.30 -24.23
CA ALA A 60 -4.67 11.30 -23.92
C ALA A 60 -4.15 11.41 -22.48
N ARG A 61 -4.02 12.64 -21.97
CA ARG A 61 -3.64 12.92 -20.57
C ARG A 61 -4.76 12.50 -19.63
N ASP A 62 -6.00 12.84 -19.94
CA ASP A 62 -7.16 12.50 -19.12
C ASP A 62 -7.39 10.98 -19.09
N GLU A 63 -7.22 10.29 -20.22
CA GLU A 63 -7.27 8.83 -20.29
C GLU A 63 -6.09 8.17 -19.55
N MET A 64 -4.89 8.77 -19.56
CA MET A 64 -3.75 8.28 -18.78
C MET A 64 -4.00 8.43 -17.28
N ILE A 65 -4.52 9.57 -16.86
CA ILE A 65 -4.89 9.85 -15.46
C ILE A 65 -6.00 8.88 -15.06
N ALA A 66 -7.07 8.74 -15.84
CA ALA A 66 -8.16 7.80 -15.57
C ALA A 66 -7.68 6.35 -15.49
N ALA A 67 -6.77 5.91 -16.36
CA ALA A 67 -6.20 4.57 -16.31
C ALA A 67 -5.25 4.35 -15.12
N ALA A 68 -4.52 5.39 -14.70
CA ALA A 68 -3.61 5.34 -13.55
C ALA A 68 -4.33 5.42 -12.19
N TYR A 69 -5.51 6.04 -12.13
CA TYR A 69 -6.33 6.16 -10.92
C TYR A 69 -7.53 5.20 -10.91
N GLY A 70 -7.70 4.37 -11.94
CA GLY A 70 -8.67 3.28 -11.92
C GLY A 70 -8.29 2.28 -10.84
N LEU A 71 -9.08 2.23 -9.75
CA LEU A 71 -8.79 1.34 -8.63
C LEU A 71 -8.61 -0.12 -9.08
N GLU A 72 -9.40 -0.58 -10.05
CA GLU A 72 -9.33 -1.93 -10.60
C GLU A 72 -8.07 -2.19 -11.45
N SER A 73 -7.66 -1.24 -12.30
CA SER A 73 -6.43 -1.38 -13.11
C SER A 73 -5.18 -1.38 -12.22
N VAL A 74 -5.16 -0.52 -11.20
CA VAL A 74 -4.09 -0.48 -10.19
C VAL A 74 -4.06 -1.76 -9.37
N GLN A 75 -5.21 -2.26 -8.91
CA GLN A 75 -5.31 -3.53 -8.19
C GLN A 75 -4.80 -4.70 -9.02
N LYS A 76 -5.15 -4.77 -10.30
CA LYS A 76 -4.68 -5.83 -11.21
C LYS A 76 -3.16 -5.78 -11.42
N ILE A 77 -2.60 -4.59 -11.61
CA ILE A 77 -1.15 -4.40 -11.75
C ILE A 77 -0.44 -4.76 -10.44
N ALA A 78 -0.95 -4.29 -9.29
CA ALA A 78 -0.42 -4.62 -7.99
C ALA A 78 -0.45 -6.13 -7.71
N ALA A 79 -1.56 -6.81 -8.03
CA ALA A 79 -1.67 -8.27 -7.91
C ALA A 79 -0.66 -8.99 -8.80
N SER A 80 -0.47 -8.53 -10.05
CA SER A 80 0.54 -9.10 -10.95
C SER A 80 1.95 -8.95 -10.39
N LEU A 81 2.31 -7.78 -9.87
CA LEU A 81 3.63 -7.53 -9.28
C LEU A 81 3.86 -8.40 -8.04
N VAL A 82 2.84 -8.55 -7.20
CA VAL A 82 2.90 -9.43 -6.03
C VAL A 82 3.08 -10.90 -6.45
N HIS A 83 2.40 -11.35 -7.50
CA HIS A 83 2.60 -12.70 -8.04
C HIS A 83 4.03 -12.90 -8.58
N ASP A 84 4.55 -11.94 -9.32
CA ASP A 84 5.93 -11.99 -9.82
C ASP A 84 6.95 -12.05 -8.67
N ASP A 85 6.75 -11.29 -7.60
CA ASP A 85 7.59 -11.31 -6.39
C ASP A 85 7.55 -12.68 -5.68
N LEU A 86 6.36 -13.30 -5.60
CA LEU A 86 6.21 -14.65 -5.05
C LEU A 86 6.94 -15.70 -5.88
N ASP A 87 6.80 -15.65 -7.21
CA ASP A 87 7.47 -16.55 -8.14
C ASP A 87 9.01 -16.41 -8.06
N LEU A 88 9.50 -15.17 -8.01
CA LEU A 88 10.92 -14.88 -7.88
C LEU A 88 11.48 -15.39 -6.55
N ALA A 89 10.75 -15.20 -5.45
CA ALA A 89 11.15 -15.71 -4.15
C ALA A 89 11.16 -17.24 -4.12
N GLN A 90 10.19 -17.91 -4.74
CA GLN A 90 10.17 -19.37 -4.86
C GLN A 90 11.38 -19.89 -5.64
N ARG A 91 11.68 -19.30 -6.80
CA ARG A 91 12.87 -19.64 -7.59
C ARG A 91 14.15 -19.41 -6.81
N THR A 92 14.24 -18.31 -6.07
CA THR A 92 15.39 -17.99 -5.21
C THR A 92 15.58 -19.06 -4.13
N ARG A 93 14.52 -19.50 -3.45
CA ARG A 93 14.59 -20.57 -2.46
C ARG A 93 15.02 -21.91 -3.07
N GLN A 94 14.50 -22.27 -4.25
CA GLN A 94 14.90 -23.50 -4.95
C GLN A 94 16.38 -23.48 -5.34
N LYS A 95 16.88 -22.33 -5.85
CA LYS A 95 18.30 -22.17 -6.18
C LYS A 95 19.18 -22.15 -4.93
N ALA A 96 18.74 -21.50 -3.86
CA ALA A 96 19.41 -21.53 -2.56
C ALA A 96 19.53 -22.97 -2.03
N ALA A 97 18.46 -23.77 -2.08
CA ALA A 97 18.49 -25.18 -1.69
C ALA A 97 19.51 -25.98 -2.52
N ALA A 98 19.49 -25.82 -3.85
CA ALA A 98 20.45 -26.48 -4.72
C ALA A 98 21.91 -26.07 -4.43
N VAL A 99 22.15 -24.81 -4.05
CA VAL A 99 23.48 -24.34 -3.62
C VAL A 99 23.88 -24.97 -2.29
N LEU A 100 22.95 -25.06 -1.33
CA LEU A 100 23.21 -25.70 -0.03
C LEU A 100 23.55 -27.18 -0.18
N ASP A 101 22.83 -27.89 -1.05
CA ASP A 101 23.08 -29.31 -1.34
C ASP A 101 24.43 -29.55 -2.04
N ALA A 102 24.93 -28.55 -2.77
CA ALA A 102 26.20 -28.63 -3.49
C ALA A 102 27.42 -28.20 -2.65
N ILE A 103 27.23 -27.55 -1.49
CA ILE A 103 28.33 -27.13 -0.63
C ILE A 103 28.81 -28.33 0.20
N GLU A 104 30.00 -28.83 -0.13
CA GLU A 104 30.74 -29.75 0.73
C GLU A 104 31.72 -28.97 1.60
N VAL A 105 31.63 -29.12 2.92
CA VAL A 105 32.53 -28.43 3.86
C VAL A 105 33.74 -29.30 4.17
N THR A 106 34.91 -28.83 3.75
CA THR A 106 36.22 -29.44 4.03
C THR A 106 37.14 -28.42 4.71
N ALA A 107 38.24 -28.87 5.30
CA ALA A 107 39.20 -27.98 5.96
C ALA A 107 39.78 -26.92 4.99
N ASP A 108 39.98 -27.29 3.72
CA ASP A 108 40.58 -26.43 2.70
C ASP A 108 39.61 -25.38 2.14
N ASN A 109 38.29 -25.66 2.17
CA ASN A 109 37.28 -24.77 1.61
C ASN A 109 36.37 -24.10 2.67
N ALA A 110 36.60 -24.35 3.97
CA ALA A 110 35.73 -23.93 5.06
C ALA A 110 35.35 -22.44 5.01
N MET A 111 36.31 -21.56 4.70
CA MET A 111 36.06 -20.12 4.60
C MET A 111 35.18 -19.76 3.39
N GLN A 112 35.34 -20.46 2.26
CA GLN A 112 34.52 -20.24 1.06
C GLN A 112 33.09 -20.76 1.29
N SER A 113 32.96 -21.94 1.90
CA SER A 113 31.68 -22.53 2.28
C SER A 113 30.92 -21.65 3.28
N ALA A 114 31.60 -21.11 4.30
CA ALA A 114 30.99 -20.16 5.24
C ALA A 114 30.48 -18.87 4.56
N ARG A 115 31.23 -18.32 3.59
CA ARG A 115 30.79 -17.16 2.81
C ARG A 115 29.58 -17.49 1.93
N ALA A 116 29.57 -18.65 1.30
CA ALA A 116 28.45 -19.10 0.48
C ALA A 116 27.17 -19.26 1.34
N LEU A 117 27.29 -19.87 2.53
CA LEU A 117 26.19 -19.98 3.49
C LEU A 117 25.67 -18.62 3.94
N ALA A 118 26.56 -17.68 4.28
CA ALA A 118 26.17 -16.33 4.64
C ALA A 118 25.44 -15.60 3.50
N ALA A 119 25.90 -15.76 2.26
CA ALA A 119 25.26 -15.18 1.08
C ALA A 119 23.85 -15.75 0.87
N VAL A 120 23.69 -17.07 0.99
CA VAL A 120 22.38 -17.74 0.89
C VAL A 120 21.44 -17.27 2.01
N ALA A 121 21.91 -17.23 3.25
CA ALA A 121 21.13 -16.73 4.38
C ALA A 121 20.66 -15.27 4.17
N THR A 122 21.55 -14.42 3.65
CA THR A 122 21.22 -13.02 3.35
C THR A 122 20.18 -12.90 2.25
N ALA A 123 20.30 -13.68 1.17
CA ALA A 123 19.33 -13.70 0.08
C ALA A 123 17.94 -14.16 0.56
N LEU A 124 17.89 -15.20 1.40
CA LEU A 124 16.64 -15.68 2.00
C LEU A 124 16.00 -14.64 2.92
N LYS A 125 16.79 -13.97 3.77
CA LYS A 125 16.29 -12.88 4.62
C LYS A 125 15.69 -11.75 3.80
N VAL A 126 16.40 -11.25 2.77
CA VAL A 126 15.93 -10.15 1.93
C VAL A 126 14.63 -10.52 1.22
N THR A 127 14.54 -11.72 0.65
CA THR A 127 13.30 -12.18 0.01
C THR A 127 12.13 -12.27 1.01
N GLN A 128 12.38 -12.72 2.23
CA GLN A 128 11.36 -12.76 3.28
C GLN A 128 10.91 -11.36 3.74
N ASP A 129 11.84 -10.42 3.89
CA ASP A 129 11.54 -9.03 4.28
C ASP A 129 10.69 -8.33 3.19
N VAL A 130 11.02 -8.54 1.92
CA VAL A 130 10.24 -8.03 0.79
C VAL A 130 8.84 -8.65 0.77
N GLN A 131 8.73 -9.97 0.95
CA GLN A 131 7.43 -10.66 0.97
C GLN A 131 6.51 -10.15 2.10
N ARG A 132 7.04 -9.95 3.32
CA ARG A 132 6.25 -9.40 4.45
C ARG A 132 5.77 -7.97 4.20
N ARG A 133 6.52 -7.17 3.43
CA ARG A 133 6.15 -5.80 3.07
C ARG A 133 5.15 -5.74 1.92
N ALA A 134 5.33 -6.59 0.90
CA ALA A 134 4.46 -6.67 -0.28
C ALA A 134 3.10 -7.29 0.07
N LEU A 135 3.09 -8.29 0.95
CA LEU A 135 1.89 -8.94 1.47
C LEU A 135 1.86 -8.79 2.99
N PRO A 136 1.36 -7.65 3.52
CA PRO A 136 1.23 -7.47 4.95
C PRO A 136 0.07 -8.33 5.47
N LEU A 137 0.32 -9.63 5.66
CA LEU A 137 -0.66 -10.61 6.16
C LEU A 137 -1.28 -10.15 7.49
N ASP A 138 -0.47 -9.54 8.36
CA ASP A 138 -0.91 -8.99 9.65
C ASP A 138 -1.90 -7.82 9.50
N LYS A 139 -1.86 -7.10 8.38
CA LYS A 139 -2.82 -6.03 8.06
C LYS A 139 -4.04 -6.58 7.32
N LEU A 140 -3.86 -7.66 6.56
CA LEU A 140 -4.95 -8.33 5.85
C LEU A 140 -5.93 -8.99 6.85
N GLU A 141 -5.42 -9.60 7.92
CA GLU A 141 -6.27 -10.10 9.01
C GLU A 141 -7.07 -8.97 9.69
N ARG A 142 -6.44 -7.82 9.97
CA ARG A 142 -7.14 -6.66 10.55
C ARG A 142 -8.13 -5.99 9.59
N ALA A 143 -7.87 -6.03 8.29
CA ALA A 143 -8.79 -5.49 7.29
C ALA A 143 -9.96 -6.45 7.00
N ALA A 144 -9.75 -7.76 7.18
CA ALA A 144 -10.80 -8.78 7.08
C ALA A 144 -11.70 -8.79 8.32
N SER A 145 -11.19 -8.40 9.50
CA SER A 145 -12.01 -8.02 10.64
C SER A 145 -12.54 -6.60 10.43
N VAL A 146 -13.59 -6.46 9.61
CA VAL A 146 -14.39 -5.24 9.64
C VAL A 146 -15.03 -5.18 11.02
N GLU A 147 -14.46 -4.38 11.94
CA GLU A 147 -15.21 -3.92 13.10
C GLU A 147 -16.41 -3.17 12.55
N GLU A 148 -17.60 -3.77 12.66
CA GLU A 148 -18.85 -3.10 12.33
C GLU A 148 -18.91 -1.79 13.12
N LEU A 149 -18.84 -0.66 12.41
CA LEU A 149 -19.01 0.64 13.02
C LEU A 149 -20.38 0.66 13.70
N PRO A 150 -20.48 1.07 14.98
CA PRO A 150 -21.76 1.08 15.67
C PRO A 150 -22.74 2.00 14.94
N GLU A 151 -23.94 1.48 14.65
CA GLU A 151 -24.99 2.24 13.97
C GLU A 151 -25.60 3.28 14.93
N LEU A 152 -25.51 4.56 14.56
CA LEU A 152 -26.22 5.63 15.28
C LEU A 152 -27.72 5.58 14.91
N THR A 153 -28.55 5.04 15.79
CA THR A 153 -30.01 5.02 15.59
C THR A 153 -30.68 6.18 16.31
N ILE A 154 -31.13 7.19 15.56
CA ILE A 154 -31.85 8.34 16.10
C ILE A 154 -33.33 7.96 16.28
N HIS A 155 -33.80 7.95 17.53
CA HIS A 155 -35.20 7.73 17.87
C HIS A 155 -35.87 9.04 18.25
N ILE A 156 -37.06 9.30 17.71
CA ILE A 156 -37.89 10.45 18.11
C ILE A 156 -38.72 10.02 19.32
N MET A 157 -38.49 10.69 20.46
CA MET A 157 -39.21 10.38 21.70
C MET A 157 -40.71 10.72 21.58
N GLY A 158 -41.55 9.75 21.95
CA GLY A 158 -42.98 9.94 22.09
C GLY A 158 -43.36 10.63 23.40
N PRO A 159 -44.64 11.03 23.56
CA PRO A 159 -45.12 11.68 24.79
C PRO A 159 -44.97 10.81 26.05
N ASP A 160 -45.10 9.49 25.91
CA ASP A 160 -44.93 8.54 27.01
C ASP A 160 -43.46 8.40 27.42
N ASP A 161 -42.52 8.35 26.47
CA ASP A 161 -41.06 8.33 26.73
C ASP A 161 -40.60 9.59 27.46
N VAL A 162 -41.17 10.75 27.07
CA VAL A 162 -40.90 12.02 27.74
C VAL A 162 -41.45 12.00 29.17
N ARG A 163 -42.64 11.42 29.40
CA ARG A 163 -43.21 11.31 30.75
C ARG A 163 -42.33 10.44 31.65
N GLU A 164 -41.90 9.28 31.15
CA GLU A 164 -41.03 8.36 31.87
C GLU A 164 -39.67 8.99 32.20
N LEU A 165 -39.04 9.66 31.23
CA LEU A 165 -37.78 10.37 31.45
C LEU A 165 -37.93 11.48 32.51
N ARG A 166 -39.06 12.20 32.51
CA ARG A 166 -39.34 13.24 33.52
C ARG A 166 -39.60 12.64 34.91
N GLU A 167 -40.16 11.45 34.99
CA GLU A 167 -40.34 10.72 36.25
C GLU A 167 -39.01 10.22 36.81
N GLN A 168 -38.16 9.64 35.97
CA GLN A 168 -36.79 9.23 36.34
C GLN A 168 -35.97 10.43 36.82
N GLN A 169 -36.01 11.57 36.11
CA GLN A 169 -35.32 12.79 36.53
C GLN A 169 -35.80 13.30 37.91
N ARG A 170 -37.10 13.18 38.22
CA ARG A 170 -37.63 13.56 39.55
C ARG A 170 -37.16 12.61 40.64
N GLN A 171 -37.05 11.32 40.35
CA GLN A 171 -36.54 10.30 41.29
C GLN A 171 -35.04 10.51 41.54
N GLU A 172 -34.23 10.66 40.51
CA GLU A 172 -32.79 10.93 40.64
C GLU A 172 -32.51 12.25 41.38
N ALA A 173 -33.32 13.28 41.13
CA ALA A 173 -33.22 14.54 41.86
C ALA A 173 -33.58 14.38 43.35
N ALA A 174 -34.63 13.61 43.65
CA ALA A 174 -35.00 13.29 45.03
C ALA A 174 -33.91 12.46 45.73
N GLU A 175 -33.29 11.50 45.04
CA GLU A 175 -32.18 10.70 45.55
C GLU A 175 -30.91 11.54 45.77
N ARG A 176 -30.59 12.51 44.90
CA ARG A 176 -29.51 13.46 45.12
C ARG A 176 -29.76 14.38 46.32
N ILE A 177 -31.01 14.80 46.53
CA ILE A 177 -31.39 15.64 47.68
C ILE A 177 -31.37 14.82 48.99
N ASN A 178 -31.78 13.55 48.95
CA ASN A 178 -31.79 12.66 50.13
C ASN A 178 -30.40 12.08 50.44
N GLY A 179 -29.55 11.92 49.42
CA GLY A 179 -28.15 11.50 49.53
C GLY A 179 -27.20 12.57 50.09
N GLY A 180 -27.67 13.81 50.26
CA GLY A 180 -26.93 14.90 50.91
C GLY A 180 -26.70 14.74 52.42
N ARG A 181 -27.15 13.65 53.04
CA ARG A 181 -26.80 13.26 54.42
C ARG A 181 -26.26 11.82 54.49
N CYS A 182 -25.25 11.50 53.69
CA CYS A 182 -24.33 10.43 54.06
C CYS A 182 -22.97 10.69 53.42
N GLY A 183 -22.21 11.59 54.05
CA GLY A 183 -20.77 11.62 53.83
C GLY A 183 -20.15 10.35 54.38
N LEU A 184 -19.08 9.93 53.71
CA LEU A 184 -18.11 8.92 54.15
C LEU A 184 -18.49 7.44 53.92
N LEU A 185 -18.38 6.97 52.67
CA LEU A 185 -17.95 5.58 52.44
C LEU A 185 -16.84 5.53 51.40
N ALA A 186 -15.72 4.99 51.87
CA ALA A 186 -14.41 4.87 51.26
C ALA A 186 -14.42 4.23 49.86
N MET A 187 -13.63 4.82 48.95
CA MET A 187 -13.11 4.09 47.78
C MET A 187 -11.83 3.36 48.19
N PRO A 188 -11.68 2.07 47.89
CA PRO A 188 -10.47 1.32 48.20
C PRO A 188 -9.36 1.61 47.18
N GLY A 189 -8.22 2.09 47.70
CA GLY A 189 -6.85 1.92 47.21
C GLY A 189 -6.58 1.91 45.71
N GLU A 190 -6.05 3.03 45.20
CA GLU A 190 -5.04 2.99 44.14
C GLU A 190 -3.76 3.61 44.70
N ASN A 191 -2.69 2.82 44.65
CA ASN A 191 -1.41 3.07 45.29
C ASN A 191 -0.71 4.31 44.73
N ASP A 192 -0.21 5.11 45.66
CA ASP A 192 0.89 6.04 45.45
C ASP A 192 2.12 5.31 44.88
N GLN A 193 2.66 5.85 43.80
CA GLN A 193 4.09 5.84 43.50
C GLN A 193 4.39 6.99 42.53
N GLU A 194 4.53 8.17 43.13
CA GLU A 194 5.22 9.32 42.53
C GLU A 194 6.71 8.97 42.44
N GLU A 195 7.23 8.71 41.23
CA GLU A 195 8.67 8.87 40.96
C GLU A 195 8.91 10.28 40.42
N GLN A 196 9.34 11.12 41.35
CA GLN A 196 9.84 12.46 41.14
C GLN A 196 11.23 12.37 40.51
N HIS A 197 11.34 12.63 39.21
CA HIS A 197 12.61 12.96 38.58
C HIS A 197 12.61 14.43 38.19
N CYS A 198 13.16 15.27 39.08
CA CYS A 198 13.70 16.56 38.70
C CYS A 198 14.92 16.31 37.82
N ASN A 199 14.88 16.75 36.57
CA ASN A 199 16.09 17.11 35.84
C ASN A 199 16.04 18.62 35.61
N ASP A 200 16.88 19.29 36.38
CA ASP A 200 17.51 20.55 36.02
C ASP A 200 18.24 20.35 34.68
N ASP A 201 18.02 21.26 33.73
CA ASP A 201 19.00 21.84 32.80
C ASP A 201 18.27 22.38 31.56
N ASP A 202 18.02 23.68 31.55
CA ASP A 202 18.16 24.50 30.34
C ASP A 202 18.35 25.96 30.78
N VAL A 203 19.63 26.28 31.01
CA VAL A 203 20.14 27.63 31.17
C VAL A 203 19.93 28.38 29.84
N ILE A 204 19.00 29.32 29.83
CA ILE A 204 18.92 30.35 28.78
C ILE A 204 19.80 31.52 29.24
N GLU A 205 21.06 31.54 28.81
CA GLU A 205 21.86 32.77 28.81
C GLU A 205 21.66 33.48 27.48
N LEU A 206 20.86 34.54 27.53
CA LEU A 206 20.86 35.63 26.56
C LEU A 206 22.12 36.47 26.79
N THR A 207 22.98 36.54 25.78
CA THR A 207 23.95 37.64 25.66
C THR A 207 23.78 38.29 24.30
N ASP A 208 23.26 39.53 24.34
CA ASP A 208 23.36 40.53 23.29
C ASP A 208 24.70 41.26 23.49
N ASP A 209 25.55 41.26 22.45
CA ASP A 209 26.39 42.37 21.93
C ASP A 209 27.45 41.86 20.92
#